data_AF-A0A2Z2KEV1-F1
#
_entry.id   AF-A0A2Z2KEV1-F1
#
_cell.length_a   1.000
_cell.length_b   1.000
_cell.length_c   1.000
_cell.angle_alpha   90.00
_cell.angle_beta   90.00
_cell.angle_gamma   90.00
#
_symmetry.space_group_name_H-M   'P 1'
#
loop_
_entity.id
_entity.type
_entity.pdbx_description
1 polymer ?
#
loop_
_entity_poly.entity_id
_entity_poly.type
_entity_poly.pdbx_seq_one_letter_code
_entity_poly.pdbx_strand_id
1 'polypeptide(L)'
;MGSFVFFPSTYPDEDFRSIVFRYFLRSPLVFTKAKYEMFGEYGTRKAALIPLNLSRIEKEFGLTPAFAERIIENHTYYPFLRPFISIDIQSKFWDVMYSSVYEKNSRSLLIRHIQSLLHSSARYCSACMKEDLENIGIVYLHRIHQFSFLHKCLKHNITLIDACPVCNISLTNLNSPQIITRF
;
A
#
# COMPACT_ATOMS: atom_id res chain seq x y z
N MET A 1 -12.91 17.06 -14.03
CA MET A 1 -12.20 16.05 -13.20
C MET A 1 -10.78 15.98 -13.73
N GLY A 2 -9.77 15.97 -12.86
CA GLY A 2 -8.37 15.82 -13.27
C GLY A 2 -8.14 14.45 -13.90
N SER A 3 -7.27 14.39 -14.91
CA SER A 3 -6.83 13.13 -15.49
C SER A 3 -5.79 12.48 -14.57
N PHE A 4 -5.84 11.16 -14.41
CA PHE A 4 -4.76 10.42 -13.76
C PHE A 4 -3.54 10.45 -14.69
N VAL A 5 -2.59 11.34 -14.39
CA VAL A 5 -1.50 11.71 -15.32
C VAL A 5 -0.24 10.86 -15.19
N PHE A 6 -0.02 10.19 -14.06
CA PHE A 6 1.11 9.28 -13.87
C PHE A 6 0.87 8.29 -12.73
N PHE A 7 1.48 7.11 -12.82
CA PHE A 7 1.61 6.17 -11.69
C PHE A 7 3.00 6.32 -11.04
N PRO A 8 3.13 6.41 -9.70
CA PRO A 8 4.44 6.55 -9.06
C PRO A 8 5.36 5.36 -9.34
N SER A 9 6.68 5.62 -9.44
CA SER A 9 7.67 4.54 -9.44
C SER A 9 7.55 3.70 -8.16
N THR A 10 7.74 2.39 -8.26
CA THR A 10 7.68 1.47 -7.11
C THR A 10 9.07 1.08 -6.62
N TYR A 11 9.20 0.80 -5.31
CA TYR A 11 10.47 0.39 -4.71
C TYR A 11 10.44 -1.03 -4.11
N PRO A 12 11.60 -1.67 -3.92
CA PRO A 12 11.67 -3.00 -3.32
C PRO A 12 10.94 -3.07 -1.97
N ASP A 13 10.13 -4.10 -1.79
CA ASP A 13 9.27 -4.30 -0.62
C ASP A 13 8.36 -3.13 -0.24
N GLU A 14 8.08 -2.19 -1.14
CA GLU A 14 7.20 -1.07 -0.84
C GLU A 14 5.74 -1.52 -0.67
N ASP A 15 5.11 -1.13 0.43
CA ASP A 15 3.68 -1.31 0.68
C ASP A 15 2.86 -0.41 -0.25
N PHE A 16 1.81 -0.96 -0.85
CA PHE A 16 0.89 -0.24 -1.72
C PHE A 16 0.34 1.06 -1.12
N ARG A 17 0.12 1.11 0.19
CA ARG A 17 -0.28 2.32 0.91
C ARG A 17 0.72 3.47 0.72
N SER A 18 2.02 3.16 0.70
CA SER A 18 3.09 4.13 0.43
C SER A 18 3.03 4.64 -1.00
N ILE A 19 2.79 3.76 -1.99
CA ILE A 19 2.65 4.15 -3.40
C ILE A 19 1.51 5.16 -3.57
N VAL A 20 0.33 4.83 -3.04
CA VAL A 20 -0.86 5.72 -3.08
C VAL A 20 -0.57 7.04 -2.37
N PHE A 21 0.15 7.00 -1.26
CA PHE A 21 0.50 8.20 -0.52
C PHE A 21 1.49 9.10 -1.27
N ARG A 22 2.51 8.51 -1.89
CA ARG A 22 3.49 9.23 -2.73
C ARG A 22 2.86 9.84 -3.98
N TYR A 23 1.80 9.23 -4.51
CA TYR A 23 0.97 9.84 -5.53
C TYR A 23 0.26 11.08 -4.98
N PHE A 24 -0.45 10.95 -3.84
CA PHE A 24 -1.16 12.05 -3.21
C PHE A 24 -0.25 13.25 -2.89
N LEU A 25 0.97 13.03 -2.38
CA LEU A 25 1.91 14.12 -2.10
C LEU A 25 2.30 14.96 -3.33
N ARG A 26 2.14 14.41 -4.53
CA ARG A 26 2.41 15.08 -5.81
C ARG A 26 1.14 15.57 -6.50
N SER A 27 -0.02 15.28 -5.94
CA SER A 27 -1.32 15.69 -6.46
C SER A 27 -1.79 16.97 -5.75
N PRO A 28 -2.43 17.92 -6.47
CA PRO A 28 -3.06 19.08 -5.84
C PRO A 28 -4.38 18.72 -5.11
N LEU A 29 -4.78 17.45 -5.13
CA LEU A 29 -6.05 16.98 -4.60
C LEU A 29 -5.93 16.54 -3.15
N VAL A 30 -7.04 16.63 -2.41
CA VAL A 30 -7.17 15.95 -1.11
C VAL A 30 -7.06 14.42 -1.29
N PHE A 31 -6.56 13.70 -0.29
CA PHE A 31 -6.24 12.26 -0.38
C PHE A 31 -7.37 11.39 -0.95
N THR A 32 -8.61 11.62 -0.54
CA THR A 32 -9.77 10.89 -1.06
C THR A 32 -9.96 11.10 -2.57
N LYS A 33 -9.73 12.33 -3.05
CA LYS A 33 -9.83 12.66 -4.48
C LYS A 33 -8.63 12.13 -5.26
N ALA A 34 -7.41 12.19 -4.71
CA ALA A 34 -6.23 11.58 -5.34
C ALA A 34 -6.38 10.06 -5.50
N LYS A 35 -6.93 9.37 -4.49
CA LYS A 35 -7.27 7.95 -4.61
C LYS A 35 -8.32 7.67 -5.68
N TYR A 36 -9.37 8.48 -5.72
CA TYR A 36 -10.40 8.36 -6.74
C TYR A 36 -9.83 8.58 -8.14
N GLU A 37 -8.95 9.57 -8.30
CA GLU A 37 -8.24 9.83 -9.56
C GLU A 37 -7.46 8.58 -10.00
N MET A 38 -6.67 7.98 -9.09
CA MET A 38 -5.84 6.80 -9.35
C MET A 38 -6.62 5.52 -9.69
N PHE A 39 -7.76 5.25 -9.04
CA PHE A 39 -8.48 3.96 -9.19
C PHE A 39 -9.86 4.06 -9.83
N GLY A 40 -10.45 5.25 -9.90
CA GLY A 40 -11.78 5.49 -10.48
C GLY A 40 -12.92 5.07 -9.58
N GLU A 41 -12.62 4.67 -8.34
CA GLU A 41 -13.60 4.22 -7.36
C GLU A 41 -13.40 4.93 -6.03
N TYR A 42 -14.51 5.40 -5.45
CA TYR A 42 -14.50 5.84 -4.07
C TYR A 42 -14.40 4.61 -3.18
N GLY A 43 -13.41 4.64 -2.29
CA GLY A 43 -13.29 3.68 -1.20
C GLY A 43 -13.29 4.38 0.14
N THR A 44 -13.58 3.62 1.20
CA THR A 44 -13.36 4.08 2.58
C THR A 44 -11.91 4.55 2.77
N ARG A 45 -11.62 5.29 3.84
CA ARG A 45 -10.24 5.76 4.12
C ARG A 45 -9.23 4.60 4.15
N LYS A 46 -9.65 3.42 4.63
CA LYS A 46 -8.91 2.14 4.61
C LYS A 46 -8.65 1.55 3.22
N ALA A 47 -9.29 2.07 2.18
CA ALA A 47 -9.19 1.53 0.81
C ALA A 47 -7.84 1.80 0.10
N ALA A 48 -6.79 2.22 0.81
CA ALA A 48 -5.42 2.16 0.28
C ALA A 48 -4.72 0.83 0.67
N LEU A 49 -5.37 -0.05 1.44
CA LEU A 49 -4.82 -1.36 1.83
C LEU A 49 -4.69 -2.33 0.66
N ILE A 50 -5.49 -2.14 -0.39
CA ILE A 50 -5.50 -2.98 -1.58
C ILE A 50 -5.58 -2.07 -2.82
N PRO A 51 -4.97 -2.48 -3.95
CA PRO A 51 -5.27 -1.88 -5.24
C PRO A 51 -6.72 -2.16 -5.63
N LEU A 52 -7.26 -1.31 -6.48
CA LEU A 52 -8.58 -1.46 -7.10
C LEU A 52 -8.45 -1.10 -8.57
N ASN A 53 -9.19 -1.82 -9.43
CA ASN A 53 -9.32 -1.47 -10.84
C ASN A 53 -7.98 -1.24 -11.55
N LEU A 54 -6.98 -2.10 -11.29
CA LEU A 54 -5.65 -1.99 -11.94
C LEU A 54 -5.74 -2.05 -13.47
N SER A 55 -6.74 -2.76 -14.02
CA SER A 55 -7.01 -2.80 -15.46
C SER A 55 -7.26 -1.40 -16.06
N ARG A 56 -7.83 -0.46 -15.30
CA ARG A 56 -7.96 0.93 -15.75
C ARG A 56 -6.61 1.58 -15.94
N ILE A 57 -5.68 1.39 -15.01
CA ILE A 57 -4.32 1.94 -15.07
C ILE A 57 -3.58 1.34 -16.27
N GLU A 58 -3.72 0.03 -16.49
CA GLU A 58 -3.16 -0.63 -17.67
C GLU A 58 -3.65 0.00 -18.97
N LYS A 59 -4.97 0.20 -19.09
CA LYS A 59 -5.57 0.83 -20.26
C LYS A 59 -5.15 2.29 -20.45
N GLU A 60 -5.15 3.09 -19.38
CA GLU A 60 -4.84 4.53 -19.45
C GLU A 60 -3.38 4.80 -19.82
N PHE A 61 -2.45 3.94 -19.40
CA PHE A 61 -1.01 4.10 -19.69
C PHE A 61 -0.49 3.14 -20.77
N GLY A 62 -1.36 2.34 -21.42
CA GLY A 62 -0.95 1.37 -22.42
C GLY A 62 0.02 0.30 -21.89
N LEU A 63 -0.18 -0.13 -20.63
CA LEU A 63 0.65 -1.15 -19.97
C LEU A 63 0.12 -2.56 -20.26
N THR A 64 0.99 -3.54 -20.13
CA THR A 64 0.62 -4.95 -20.25
C THR A 64 0.00 -5.48 -18.94
N PRO A 65 -0.76 -6.60 -18.98
CA PRO A 65 -1.30 -7.26 -17.78
C PRO A 65 -0.27 -7.62 -16.71
N ALA A 66 1.01 -7.74 -17.10
CA ALA A 66 2.13 -7.96 -16.19
C ALA A 66 2.30 -6.79 -15.18
N PHE A 67 1.74 -5.61 -15.47
CA PHE A 67 1.72 -4.51 -14.52
C PHE A 67 0.87 -4.85 -13.30
N ALA A 68 -0.40 -5.27 -13.47
CA ALA A 68 -1.25 -5.60 -12.34
C ALA A 68 -0.68 -6.77 -11.52
N GLU A 69 -0.19 -7.82 -12.20
CA GLU A 69 0.51 -8.93 -11.55
C GLU A 69 1.67 -8.44 -10.69
N ARG A 70 2.54 -7.59 -11.24
CA ARG A 70 3.68 -7.04 -10.50
C ARG A 70 3.23 -6.22 -9.29
N ILE A 71 2.18 -5.41 -9.42
CA ILE A 71 1.64 -4.64 -8.29
C ILE A 71 1.09 -5.55 -7.20
N ILE A 72 0.29 -6.56 -7.58
CA ILE A 72 -0.33 -7.50 -6.65
C ILE A 72 0.75 -8.32 -5.93
N GLU A 73 1.71 -8.88 -6.66
CA GLU A 73 2.75 -9.74 -6.08
C GLU A 73 3.79 -8.97 -5.25
N ASN A 74 4.17 -7.77 -5.66
CA ASN A 74 5.30 -7.07 -5.03
C ASN A 74 4.93 -5.91 -4.11
N HIS A 75 3.67 -5.47 -4.10
CA HIS A 75 3.25 -4.32 -3.30
C HIS A 75 2.03 -4.57 -2.41
N THR A 76 1.43 -5.77 -2.47
CA THR A 76 0.32 -6.15 -1.58
C THR A 76 0.70 -7.27 -0.62
N TYR A 77 -0.23 -7.57 0.29
CA TYR A 77 -0.17 -8.70 1.22
C TYR A 77 -0.89 -9.94 0.68
N TYR A 78 -1.49 -9.86 -0.51
CA TYR A 78 -2.19 -10.99 -1.13
C TYR A 78 -1.30 -12.23 -1.30
N PRO A 79 -0.02 -12.13 -1.71
CA PRO A 79 0.84 -13.31 -1.86
C PRO A 79 1.06 -14.08 -0.55
N PHE A 80 1.08 -13.38 0.59
CA PHE A 80 1.14 -14.00 1.90
C PHE A 80 -0.17 -14.71 2.25
N LEU A 81 -1.31 -14.11 1.91
CA LEU A 81 -2.63 -14.68 2.17
C LEU A 81 -2.97 -15.86 1.24
N ARG A 82 -2.53 -15.81 -0.03
CA ARG A 82 -2.91 -16.71 -1.13
C ARG A 82 -2.85 -18.20 -0.77
N PRO A 83 -1.81 -18.74 -0.10
CA PRO A 83 -1.73 -20.16 0.23
C PRO A 83 -2.80 -20.63 1.24
N PHE A 84 -3.44 -19.71 1.96
CA PHE A 84 -4.39 -20.01 3.04
C PHE A 84 -5.86 -19.85 2.63
N ILE A 85 -6.15 -19.68 1.33
CA ILE A 85 -7.50 -19.45 0.80
C ILE A 85 -7.77 -20.36 -0.41
N SER A 86 -9.05 -20.73 -0.62
CA SER A 86 -9.45 -21.59 -1.75
C SER A 86 -9.27 -20.90 -3.10
N ILE A 87 -9.18 -21.67 -4.18
CA ILE A 87 -9.03 -21.15 -5.54
C ILE A 87 -10.18 -20.21 -5.95
N ASP A 88 -11.40 -20.49 -5.49
CA ASP A 88 -12.56 -19.62 -5.73
C ASP A 88 -12.38 -18.25 -5.06
N ILE A 89 -11.87 -18.22 -3.82
CA ILE A 89 -11.57 -16.97 -3.11
C ILE A 89 -10.41 -16.23 -3.77
N GLN A 90 -9.39 -16.94 -4.26
CA GLN A 90 -8.28 -16.36 -5.01
C GLN A 90 -8.77 -15.63 -6.26
N SER A 91 -9.63 -16.25 -7.06
CA SER A 91 -10.25 -15.61 -8.24
C SER A 91 -11.02 -14.35 -7.83
N LYS A 92 -11.86 -14.45 -6.80
CA LYS A 92 -12.64 -13.29 -6.31
C LYS A 92 -11.77 -12.14 -5.81
N PHE A 93 -10.67 -12.42 -5.14
CA PHE A 93 -9.74 -11.39 -4.64
C PHE A 93 -8.93 -10.77 -5.77
N TRP A 94 -8.55 -11.56 -6.77
CA TRP A 94 -7.97 -11.05 -8.00
C TRP A 94 -8.92 -10.06 -8.68
N ASP A 95 -10.18 -10.44 -8.89
CA ASP A 95 -11.18 -9.57 -9.53
C ASP A 95 -11.38 -8.26 -8.78
N VAL A 96 -11.39 -8.29 -7.44
CA VAL A 96 -11.47 -7.08 -6.60
C VAL A 96 -10.30 -6.13 -6.86
N MET A 97 -9.08 -6.65 -7.04
CA MET A 97 -7.89 -5.83 -7.26
C MET A 97 -7.74 -5.37 -8.71
N TYR A 98 -8.20 -6.18 -9.66
CA TYR A 98 -7.96 -6.00 -11.09
C TYR A 98 -9.09 -5.23 -11.81
N SER A 99 -10.34 -5.59 -11.54
CA SER A 99 -11.53 -5.16 -12.29
C SER A 99 -12.29 -4.05 -11.56
N SER A 100 -13.11 -3.29 -12.30
CA SER A 100 -14.13 -2.39 -11.74
C SER A 100 -15.44 -3.11 -11.40
N VAL A 101 -15.59 -4.36 -11.84
CA VAL A 101 -16.76 -5.21 -11.61
C VAL A 101 -16.32 -6.43 -10.82
N TYR A 102 -16.77 -6.51 -9.57
CA TYR A 102 -16.50 -7.60 -8.64
C TYR A 102 -17.63 -7.75 -7.62
N GLU A 103 -17.71 -8.90 -6.95
CA GLU A 103 -18.66 -9.11 -5.87
C GLU A 103 -18.30 -8.23 -4.65
N LYS A 104 -19.21 -7.34 -4.23
CA LYS A 104 -18.96 -6.38 -3.13
C LYS A 104 -18.52 -7.04 -1.83
N ASN A 105 -19.07 -8.22 -1.51
CA ASN A 105 -18.70 -8.98 -0.32
C ASN A 105 -17.23 -9.42 -0.35
N SER A 106 -16.72 -9.78 -1.52
CA SER A 106 -15.31 -10.18 -1.71
C SER A 106 -14.34 -9.07 -1.36
N ARG A 107 -14.67 -7.81 -1.67
CA ARG A 107 -13.85 -6.66 -1.27
C ARG A 107 -13.78 -6.50 0.25
N SER A 108 -14.92 -6.60 0.92
CA SER A 108 -14.97 -6.51 2.38
C SER A 108 -14.20 -7.65 3.05
N LEU A 109 -14.30 -8.85 2.48
CA LEU A 109 -13.62 -10.05 2.93
C LEU A 109 -12.09 -9.90 2.78
N LEU A 110 -11.62 -9.51 1.59
CA LEU A 110 -10.20 -9.27 1.32
C LEU A 110 -9.62 -8.24 2.29
N ILE A 111 -10.27 -7.08 2.46
CA ILE A 111 -9.81 -6.04 3.38
C ILE A 111 -9.72 -6.58 4.80
N ARG A 112 -10.70 -7.38 5.25
CA ARG A 112 -10.68 -7.99 6.60
C ARG A 112 -9.51 -8.95 6.77
N HIS A 113 -9.26 -9.83 5.79
CA HIS A 113 -8.11 -10.74 5.84
C HIS A 113 -6.79 -9.97 5.90
N ILE A 114 -6.58 -9.00 5.00
CA ILE A 114 -5.35 -8.20 5.01
C ILE A 114 -5.23 -7.45 6.34
N GLN A 115 -6.27 -6.77 6.79
CA GLN A 115 -6.21 -6.00 8.03
C GLN A 115 -5.90 -6.88 9.26
N SER A 116 -6.33 -8.16 9.28
CA SER A 116 -6.01 -9.10 10.36
C SER A 116 -4.52 -9.46 10.46
N LEU A 117 -3.78 -9.33 9.35
CA LEU A 117 -2.35 -9.60 9.29
C LEU A 117 -1.51 -8.40 9.74
N LEU A 118 -2.07 -7.20 9.72
CA LEU A 118 -1.33 -5.96 9.89
C LEU A 118 -1.40 -5.42 11.32
N HIS A 119 -0.31 -4.77 11.72
CA HIS A 119 -0.27 -3.96 12.92
C HIS A 119 -1.23 -2.76 12.79
N SER A 120 -1.75 -2.28 13.93
CA SER A 120 -2.74 -1.18 13.97
C SER A 120 -2.16 0.17 13.53
N SER A 121 -0.89 0.40 13.84
CA SER A 121 -0.07 1.52 13.35
C SER A 121 0.90 1.04 12.27
N ALA A 122 1.27 1.91 11.33
CA ALA A 122 2.36 1.60 10.41
C ALA A 122 3.70 1.79 11.14
N ARG A 123 4.62 0.85 10.91
CA ARG A 123 5.88 0.80 11.63
C ARG A 123 7.06 0.84 10.69
N TYR A 124 8.19 1.29 11.21
CA TYR A 124 9.44 1.46 10.48
C TYR A 124 10.62 0.86 11.23
N CYS A 125 11.67 0.59 10.49
CA CYS A 125 13.00 0.39 11.04
C CYS A 125 13.82 1.66 10.79
N SER A 126 14.41 2.24 11.83
CA SER A 126 15.24 3.45 11.71
C SER A 126 16.43 3.26 10.76
N ALA A 127 17.02 2.07 10.73
CA ALA A 127 18.10 1.74 9.81
C ALA A 127 17.61 1.65 8.34
N CYS A 128 16.48 0.99 8.07
CA CYS A 128 15.86 1.01 6.73
C CYS A 128 15.55 2.44 6.28
N MET A 129 15.00 3.28 7.16
CA MET A 129 14.68 4.68 6.81
C MET A 129 15.93 5.46 6.38
N LYS A 130 17.06 5.25 7.09
CA LYS A 130 18.35 5.84 6.73
C LYS A 130 18.83 5.33 5.37
N GLU A 131 18.80 4.00 5.15
CA GLU A 131 19.19 3.40 3.87
C GLU A 131 18.30 3.87 2.70
N ASP A 132 17.00 4.01 2.92
CA ASP A 132 16.06 4.49 1.90
C ASP A 132 16.38 5.95 1.53
N LEU A 133 16.69 6.79 2.51
CA LEU A 133 17.13 8.18 2.27
C LEU A 133 18.47 8.23 1.52
N GLU A 134 19.45 7.43 1.92
CA GLU A 134 20.79 7.44 1.32
C GLU A 134 20.79 6.90 -0.12
N ASN A 135 20.02 5.84 -0.39
CA ASN A 135 20.06 5.15 -1.68
C ASN A 135 18.97 5.62 -2.67
N ILE A 136 17.80 6.02 -2.17
CA ILE A 136 16.62 6.34 -2.98
C ILE A 136 16.20 7.81 -2.81
N GLY A 137 16.54 8.44 -1.69
CA GLY A 137 16.21 9.82 -1.38
C GLY A 137 14.84 10.02 -0.73
N ILE A 138 14.11 8.95 -0.45
CA ILE A 138 12.80 9.00 0.22
C ILE A 138 12.58 7.78 1.11
N VAL A 139 11.87 7.99 2.23
CA VAL A 139 11.41 6.89 3.10
C VAL A 139 10.06 6.38 2.59
N TYR A 140 9.86 5.07 2.63
CA TYR A 140 8.59 4.43 2.30
C TYR A 140 8.25 3.33 3.32
N LEU A 141 7.00 2.87 3.29
CA LEU A 141 6.59 1.72 4.10
C LEU A 141 7.11 0.44 3.45
N HIS A 142 7.95 -0.30 4.16
CA HIS A 142 8.28 -1.67 3.80
C HIS A 142 7.15 -2.61 4.25
N ARG A 143 6.68 -3.51 3.38
CA ARG A 143 5.57 -4.44 3.68
C ARG A 143 5.91 -5.33 4.87
N ILE A 144 7.14 -5.85 4.92
CA ILE A 144 7.53 -6.82 5.93
C ILE A 144 7.38 -6.25 7.36
N HIS A 145 7.62 -4.95 7.55
CA HIS A 145 7.49 -4.28 8.85
C HIS A 145 6.05 -4.17 9.36
N GLN A 146 5.06 -4.38 8.50
CA GLN A 146 3.67 -4.10 8.84
C GLN A 146 2.94 -5.31 9.42
N PHE A 147 3.51 -6.51 9.35
CA PHE A 147 2.90 -7.72 9.94
C PHE A 147 2.80 -7.61 11.46
N SER A 148 1.59 -7.78 12.02
CA SER A 148 1.30 -7.61 13.45
C SER A 148 2.19 -8.47 14.36
N PHE A 149 2.52 -9.68 13.93
CA PHE A 149 3.36 -10.65 14.65
C PHE A 149 4.86 -10.36 14.55
N LEU A 150 5.30 -9.43 13.70
CA LEU A 150 6.71 -9.07 13.57
C LEU A 150 7.02 -7.85 14.43
N HIS A 151 7.94 -7.97 15.38
CA HIS A 151 8.31 -6.86 16.29
C HIS A 151 9.68 -6.25 15.98
N LYS A 152 10.52 -6.93 15.19
CA LYS A 152 11.85 -6.49 14.80
C LYS A 152 12.01 -6.55 13.28
N CYS A 153 12.79 -5.63 12.73
CA CYS A 153 13.21 -5.70 11.34
C CYS A 153 14.01 -6.98 11.09
N LEU A 154 13.64 -7.76 10.08
CA LEU A 154 14.35 -8.99 9.72
C LEU A 154 15.75 -8.72 9.15
N LYS A 155 15.98 -7.52 8.58
CA LYS A 155 17.27 -7.12 8.00
C LYS A 155 18.25 -6.62 9.07
N HIS A 156 17.80 -5.72 9.95
CA HIS A 156 18.68 -5.03 10.91
C HIS A 156 18.55 -5.52 12.35
N ASN A 157 17.58 -6.39 12.66
CA ASN A 157 17.29 -6.90 14.01
C ASN A 157 17.00 -5.79 15.06
N ILE A 158 16.49 -4.64 14.61
CA ILE A 158 16.08 -3.50 15.44
C ILE A 158 14.57 -3.54 15.64
N THR A 159 14.09 -3.15 16.83
CA THR A 159 12.67 -2.99 17.14
C THR A 159 11.98 -2.06 16.14
N LEU A 160 10.83 -2.48 15.63
CA LEU A 160 10.01 -1.67 14.74
C LEU A 160 9.28 -0.58 15.55
N ILE A 161 9.33 0.64 15.06
CA ILE A 161 8.81 1.84 15.73
C ILE A 161 7.70 2.50 14.92
N ASP A 162 6.70 3.06 15.59
CA ASP A 162 5.65 3.91 15.01
C ASP A 162 5.71 5.35 15.50
N ALA A 163 6.62 5.67 16.42
CA ALA A 163 6.93 7.01 16.91
C ALA A 163 8.45 7.23 16.99
N CYS A 164 8.88 8.48 16.88
CA CYS A 164 10.29 8.84 17.06
C CYS A 164 10.71 8.54 18.50
N PRO A 165 11.79 7.77 18.74
CA PRO A 165 12.22 7.41 20.11
C PRO A 165 12.77 8.60 20.91
N VAL A 166 13.04 9.74 20.27
CA VAL A 166 13.60 10.93 20.92
C VAL A 166 12.51 11.93 21.30
N CYS A 167 11.68 12.34 20.33
CA CYS A 167 10.67 13.38 20.55
C CYS A 167 9.23 12.84 20.70
N ASN A 168 9.04 11.52 20.59
CA ASN A 168 7.75 10.83 20.69
C ASN A 168 6.68 11.30 19.68
N ILE A 169 7.08 11.99 18.62
CA ILE A 169 6.20 12.35 17.51
C ILE A 169 5.90 11.08 16.71
N SER A 170 4.62 10.83 16.46
CA SER A 170 4.18 9.69 15.66
C SER A 170 4.76 9.74 14.25
N LEU A 171 5.36 8.64 13.80
CA LEU A 171 5.83 8.44 12.42
C LEU A 171 4.69 8.16 11.45
N THR A 172 3.48 8.00 12.00
CA THR A 172 2.24 7.88 11.25
C THR A 172 1.16 8.73 11.88
N ASN A 173 0.59 9.66 11.15
CA ASN A 173 -0.68 10.24 11.59
C ASN A 173 -1.82 9.32 11.10
N LEU A 174 -2.62 8.78 12.00
CA LEU A 174 -3.80 7.96 11.63
C LEU A 174 -5.00 8.84 11.25
N ASN A 175 -5.00 10.12 11.64
CA ASN A 175 -6.06 11.10 11.41
C ASN A 175 -5.80 12.00 10.19
N SER A 176 -4.57 12.03 9.70
CA SER A 176 -4.14 12.69 8.46
C SER A 176 -3.23 11.70 7.74
N PRO A 177 -3.41 11.37 6.45
CA PRO A 177 -2.52 10.47 5.75
C PRO A 177 -1.16 11.13 5.71
N GLN A 178 -0.30 10.85 6.67
CA GLN A 178 1.07 11.32 6.70
C GLN A 178 1.88 10.08 7.09
N ILE A 179 2.24 9.34 6.05
CA ILE A 179 3.41 8.46 6.10
C ILE A 179 4.59 9.41 5.99
N ILE A 180 5.56 9.34 6.91
CA ILE A 180 6.74 10.20 6.78
C ILE A 180 7.53 9.74 5.55
N THR A 181 7.55 10.57 4.51
CA THR A 181 8.34 10.32 3.30
C THR A 181 9.61 11.16 3.23
N ARG A 182 9.76 12.15 4.13
CA ARG A 182 10.93 13.04 4.25
C ARG A 182 11.11 13.46 5.71
N PHE A 183 12.36 13.47 6.18
CA PHE A 183 12.79 14.12 7.42
C PHE A 183 13.41 15.46 7.11
#